data_AF-A0A8T3M5Z3-F1
#
_entry.id   AF-A0A8T3M5Z3-F1
#
_cell.length_a   1.000
_cell.length_b   1.000
_cell.length_c   1.000
_cell.angle_alpha   90.00
_cell.angle_beta   90.00
_cell.angle_gamma   90.00
#
_symmetry.space_group_name_H-M   'P 1'
#
loop_
_entity.id
_entity.type
_entity.pdbx_description
1 polymer ?
#
loop_
_entity_poly.entity_id
_entity_poly.type
_entity_poly.pdbx_seq_one_letter_code
_entity_poly.pdbx_strand_id
1 'polypeptide(L)'
;MILGQTIVALVFAELASHFPVAGSIYQWSKRLSNRTLGWFTGWFYFWAQVVTVTAVAVIVAFVIDGIHGPVGDVPFLDSPDPTGITTMFTFISLATLVVTTMINAFGVRLLSVLNNLGVATEIVGM
;
A
#
# COMPACT_ATOMS: atom_id res chain seq x y z
N MET A 1 5.08 13.11 -17.80
CA MET A 1 5.26 12.26 -16.60
C MET A 1 6.39 11.24 -16.76
N ILE A 2 6.57 10.63 -17.94
CA ILE A 2 7.59 9.59 -18.19
C ILE A 2 9.04 10.09 -17.97
N LEU A 3 9.40 11.27 -18.47
CA LEU A 3 10.80 11.75 -18.42
C LEU A 3 11.30 11.99 -16.98
N GLY A 4 10.43 12.47 -16.08
CA GLY A 4 10.79 12.67 -14.68
C GLY A 4 10.95 11.35 -13.93
N GLN A 5 10.06 10.39 -14.16
CA GLN A 5 10.13 9.07 -13.53
C GLN A 5 11.34 8.27 -14.03
N THR A 6 11.72 8.38 -15.30
CA THR A 6 12.91 7.71 -15.83
C THR A 6 14.20 8.29 -15.25
N ILE A 7 14.29 9.62 -15.07
CA ILE A 7 15.44 10.24 -14.38
C ILE A 7 15.54 9.72 -12.94
N VAL A 8 14.42 9.67 -12.21
CA VAL A 8 14.41 9.10 -10.84
C VAL A 8 14.83 7.63 -10.84
N ALA A 9 14.34 6.84 -11.81
CA ALA A 9 14.72 5.43 -11.95
C ALA A 9 16.22 5.25 -12.23
N LEU A 10 16.84 6.11 -13.04
CA LEU A 10 18.28 6.08 -13.31
C LEU A 10 19.11 6.35 -12.03
N VAL A 11 18.70 7.32 -11.22
CA VAL A 11 19.35 7.61 -9.92
C VAL A 11 19.28 6.38 -8.99
N PHE A 12 18.12 5.72 -8.93
CA PHE A 12 17.96 4.50 -8.15
C PHE A 12 18.79 3.32 -8.70
N ALA A 13 18.91 3.20 -10.02
CA ALA A 13 19.74 2.19 -10.67
C ALA A 13 21.23 2.37 -10.34
N GLU A 14 21.72 3.61 -10.31
CA GLU A 14 23.10 3.94 -9.91
C GLU A 14 23.36 3.65 -8.43
N LEU A 15 22.42 4.00 -7.54
CA LEU A 15 22.53 3.67 -6.12
C LEU A 15 22.54 2.16 -5.86
N ALA A 16 21.72 1.40 -6.60
CA ALA A 16 21.63 -0.06 -6.45
C ALA A 16 22.91 -0.78 -6.92
N SER A 17 23.64 -0.25 -7.91
CA SER A 17 24.89 -0.84 -8.39
C SER A 17 26.03 -0.68 -7.38
N HIS A 18 26.04 0.43 -6.61
CA HIS A 18 27.07 0.72 -5.61
C HIS A 18 26.79 0.10 -4.23
N PHE A 19 25.52 -0.08 -3.84
CA PHE A 19 25.14 -0.57 -2.51
C PHE A 19 24.18 -1.77 -2.57
N PRO A 20 24.67 -3.00 -2.82
CA PRO A 20 23.86 -4.21 -2.87
C PRO A 20 23.48 -4.68 -1.46
N VAL A 21 22.70 -3.87 -0.73
CA VAL A 21 22.24 -4.16 0.65
C VAL A 21 20.73 -4.02 0.72
N ALA A 22 20.07 -5.05 1.25
CA ALA A 22 18.62 -5.03 1.51
C ALA A 22 18.27 -4.00 2.60
N GLY A 23 17.22 -3.20 2.40
CA GLY A 23 16.83 -2.06 3.24
C GLY A 23 16.92 -0.68 2.57
N SER A 24 17.06 -0.69 1.24
CA SER A 24 17.28 0.42 0.28
C SER A 24 17.41 1.82 0.90
N ILE A 25 16.31 2.52 1.13
CA ILE A 25 16.33 3.96 1.37
C ILE A 25 16.96 4.33 2.72
N TYR A 26 16.66 3.58 3.79
CA TYR A 26 17.22 3.89 5.12
C TYR A 26 18.72 3.56 5.20
N GLN A 27 19.12 2.41 4.65
CA GLN A 27 20.52 2.00 4.66
C GLN A 27 21.38 2.86 3.72
N TRP A 28 20.85 3.26 2.57
CA TRP A 28 21.55 4.18 1.65
C TRP A 28 21.62 5.58 2.23
N SER A 29 20.55 6.11 2.83
CA SER A 29 20.57 7.42 3.48
C SER A 29 21.57 7.48 4.64
N LYS A 30 21.65 6.42 5.45
CA LYS A 30 22.62 6.34 6.55
C LYS A 30 24.08 6.27 6.06
N ARG A 31 24.34 5.71 4.88
CA ARG A 31 25.68 5.60 4.29
C ARG A 31 26.10 6.82 3.48
N LEU A 32 25.15 7.47 2.82
CA LEU A 32 25.38 8.62 1.94
C LEU A 32 25.25 9.97 2.67
N SER A 33 24.69 9.98 3.89
CA SER A 33 24.34 11.20 4.61
C SER A 33 24.68 11.16 6.10
N ASN A 34 24.49 12.31 6.77
CA ASN A 34 24.63 12.47 8.21
C ASN A 34 23.48 11.79 8.97
N ARG A 35 23.75 11.35 10.21
CA ARG A 35 22.80 10.65 11.10
C ARG A 35 21.44 11.36 11.22
N THR A 36 21.43 12.69 11.18
CA THR A 36 20.21 13.53 11.23
C THR A 36 19.32 13.35 10.01
N LEU A 37 19.89 13.33 8.80
CA LEU A 37 19.12 13.17 7.56
C LEU A 37 18.62 11.72 7.40
N GLY A 38 19.38 10.73 7.85
CA GLY A 38 18.92 9.34 7.95
C GLY A 38 17.72 9.15 8.89
N TRP A 39 17.65 9.95 9.96
CA TRP A 39 16.50 9.95 10.88
C TRP A 39 15.25 10.56 10.26
N PHE A 40 15.37 11.74 9.64
CA PHE A 40 14.23 12.38 8.97
C PHE A 40 13.70 11.53 7.82
N THR A 41 14.57 11.00 6.97
CA THR A 41 14.18 10.13 5.85
C THR A 41 13.47 8.86 6.34
N GLY A 42 13.90 8.26 7.46
CA GLY A 42 13.22 7.14 8.09
C GLY A 42 11.78 7.48 8.52
N TRP A 43 11.57 8.63 9.15
CA TRP A 43 10.23 9.09 9.54
C TRP A 43 9.33 9.38 8.35
N PHE A 44 9.83 10.09 7.35
CA PHE A 44 9.06 10.34 6.12
C PHE A 44 8.71 9.05 5.42
N TYR A 45 9.63 8.09 5.36
CA TYR A 45 9.36 6.78 4.77
C TYR A 45 8.29 6.01 5.55
N PHE A 46 8.35 6.03 6.88
CA PHE A 46 7.32 5.40 7.72
C PHE A 46 5.94 6.01 7.47
N TRP A 47 5.80 7.34 7.53
CA TRP A 47 4.52 8.01 7.30
C TRP A 47 4.01 7.83 5.87
N ALA A 48 4.89 7.87 4.87
CA ALA A 48 4.52 7.58 3.49
C ALA A 48 3.92 6.18 3.37
N GLN A 49 4.54 5.16 3.98
CA GLN A 49 4.01 3.80 3.99
C GLN A 49 2.66 3.69 4.71
N VAL A 50 2.50 4.35 5.87
CA VAL A 50 1.21 4.37 6.59
C VAL A 50 0.10 4.95 5.73
N VAL A 51 0.36 6.08 5.06
CA VAL A 51 -0.62 6.72 4.16
C VAL A 51 -0.91 5.84 2.95
N THR A 52 0.11 5.25 2.32
CA THR A 52 -0.05 4.36 1.17
C THR A 52 -0.92 3.16 1.51
N VAL A 53 -0.65 2.47 2.62
CA VAL A 53 -1.45 1.28 3.03
C VAL A 53 -2.89 1.68 3.32
N THR A 54 -3.10 2.81 4.01
CA THR A 54 -4.45 3.30 4.32
C THR A 54 -5.22 3.67 3.05
N ALA A 55 -4.57 4.33 2.09
CA ALA A 55 -5.19 4.69 0.81
C ALA A 55 -5.63 3.44 0.03
N VAL A 56 -4.79 2.40 -0.02
CA VAL A 56 -5.14 1.13 -0.67
C VAL A 56 -6.32 0.45 0.03
N ALA A 57 -6.34 0.44 1.37
CA ALA A 57 -7.45 -0.16 2.12
C ALA A 57 -8.80 0.52 1.85
N VAL A 58 -8.79 1.85 1.68
CA VAL A 58 -9.98 2.63 1.30
C VAL A 58 -10.47 2.29 -0.11
N ILE A 59 -9.56 2.07 -1.06
CA ILE A 59 -9.94 1.72 -2.46
C ILE A 59 -10.74 0.42 -2.51
N VAL A 60 -10.44 -0.55 -1.65
CA VAL A 60 -11.18 -1.82 -1.58
C VAL A 60 -12.67 -1.59 -1.28
N ALA A 61 -13.02 -0.60 -0.46
CA ALA A 61 -14.41 -0.27 -0.20
C ALA A 61 -15.15 0.15 -1.48
N PHE A 62 -14.53 0.97 -2.32
CA PHE A 62 -15.09 1.37 -3.62
C PHE A 62 -15.22 0.21 -4.61
N VAL A 63 -14.28 -0.74 -4.60
CA VAL A 63 -14.38 -1.95 -5.43
C VAL A 63 -15.58 -2.80 -5.02
N ILE A 64 -15.81 -2.95 -3.71
CA ILE A 64 -16.96 -3.71 -3.19
C ILE A 64 -18.27 -2.98 -3.51
N ASP A 65 -18.31 -1.66 -3.37
CA ASP A 65 -19.45 -0.83 -3.76
C ASP A 65 -19.83 -1.04 -5.24
N GLY A 66 -18.83 -1.09 -6.13
CA GLY A 66 -19.02 -1.37 -7.55
C GLY A 66 -19.59 -2.75 -7.87
N ILE A 67 -19.46 -3.73 -6.98
CA ILE A 67 -20.00 -5.09 -7.15
C ILE A 67 -21.39 -5.21 -6.51
N HIS A 68 -21.59 -4.60 -5.34
CA HIS A 68 -22.81 -4.78 -4.54
C HIS A 68 -23.96 -3.88 -5.01
N GLY A 69 -23.64 -2.69 -5.52
CA GLY A 69 -24.64 -1.67 -5.86
C GLY A 69 -25.35 -1.10 -4.63
N PRO A 70 -26.29 -0.14 -4.82
CA PRO A 70 -27.02 0.49 -3.72
C PRO A 70 -27.84 -0.51 -2.90
N VAL A 71 -27.98 -0.25 -1.60
CA VAL A 71 -28.82 -1.06 -0.71
C VAL A 71 -30.07 -0.26 -0.37
N GLY A 72 -31.16 -0.53 -1.09
CA GLY A 72 -32.38 0.28 -1.02
C GLY A 72 -32.16 1.67 -1.63
N ASP A 73 -32.58 2.71 -0.91
CA ASP A 73 -32.45 4.11 -1.36
C ASP A 73 -31.12 4.78 -0.95
N VAL A 74 -30.26 4.07 -0.22
CA VAL A 74 -28.98 4.62 0.26
C VAL A 74 -27.79 4.03 -0.52
N PRO A 75 -26.75 4.84 -0.79
CA PRO A 75 -25.47 4.32 -1.25
C PRO A 75 -24.94 3.28 -0.24
N PHE A 76 -24.43 2.15 -0.74
CA PHE A 76 -23.99 1.05 0.13
C PHE A 76 -22.90 1.48 1.12
N LEU A 77 -21.97 2.33 0.69
CA LEU A 77 -20.90 2.85 1.54
C LEU A 77 -21.39 3.74 2.69
N ASP A 78 -22.55 4.40 2.54
CA ASP A 78 -23.19 5.23 3.57
C ASP A 78 -24.19 4.44 4.43
N SER A 79 -24.42 3.17 4.09
CA SER A 79 -25.30 2.30 4.88
C SER A 79 -24.67 2.00 6.26
N PRO A 80 -25.52 1.73 7.29
CA PRO A 80 -25.04 1.33 8.60
C PRO A 80 -24.20 0.05 8.53
N ASP A 81 -23.07 0.03 9.22
CA ASP A 81 -22.28 -1.19 9.36
C ASP A 81 -22.96 -2.22 10.28
N PRO A 82 -22.56 -3.51 10.27
CA PRO A 82 -23.19 -4.56 11.09
C PRO A 82 -23.17 -4.29 12.60
N THR A 83 -22.25 -3.47 13.09
CA THR A 83 -22.15 -3.06 14.51
C THR A 83 -22.92 -1.77 14.81
N GLY A 84 -23.33 -1.01 13.77
CA GLY A 84 -24.08 0.25 13.90
C GLY A 84 -23.29 1.40 14.52
N ILE A 85 -21.96 1.29 14.61
CA ILE A 85 -21.09 2.29 15.25
C ILE A 85 -20.56 3.29 14.21
N THR A 86 -20.40 2.85 12.97
CA THR A 86 -19.74 3.57 11.87
C THR A 86 -20.47 3.37 10.53
N THR A 87 -19.91 3.90 9.44
CA THR A 87 -20.38 3.64 8.08
C THR A 87 -19.77 2.37 7.51
N MET A 88 -20.48 1.73 6.57
CA MET A 88 -19.97 0.57 5.84
C MET A 88 -18.60 0.82 5.19
N PHE A 89 -18.39 2.03 4.66
CA PHE A 89 -17.09 2.48 4.15
C PHE A 89 -15.96 2.32 5.16
N THR A 90 -16.16 2.83 6.39
CA THR A 90 -15.15 2.81 7.44
C THR A 90 -14.90 1.39 7.92
N PHE A 91 -15.98 0.61 8.07
CA PHE A 91 -15.93 -0.78 8.48
C PHE A 91 -15.11 -1.64 7.50
N ILE A 92 -15.41 -1.55 6.20
CA ILE A 92 -14.69 -2.31 5.17
C ILE A 92 -13.23 -1.88 5.09
N SER A 93 -12.95 -0.58 5.15
CA SER A 93 -11.58 -0.06 5.10
C SER A 93 -10.74 -0.57 6.28
N LEU A 94 -11.30 -0.54 7.50
CA LEU A 94 -10.65 -1.05 8.70
C LEU A 94 -10.47 -2.57 8.66
N ALA A 95 -11.50 -3.31 8.25
CA ALA A 95 -11.43 -4.76 8.10
C ALA A 95 -10.33 -5.16 7.11
N THR A 96 -10.25 -4.47 5.97
CA THR A 96 -9.21 -4.67 4.95
C THR A 96 -7.81 -4.41 5.51
N LEU A 97 -7.63 -3.33 6.30
CA LEU A 97 -6.36 -2.99 6.93
C LEU A 97 -5.92 -4.07 7.93
N VAL A 98 -6.85 -4.56 8.76
CA VAL A 98 -6.58 -5.65 9.72
C VAL A 98 -6.19 -6.93 8.98
N VAL A 99 -6.97 -7.33 7.96
CA VAL A 99 -6.71 -8.55 7.18
C VAL A 99 -5.36 -8.48 6.47
N THR A 100 -5.07 -7.39 5.77
CA THR A 100 -3.77 -7.23 5.08
C THR A 100 -2.60 -7.19 6.04
N THR A 101 -2.74 -6.54 7.19
CA THR A 101 -1.70 -6.54 8.25
C THR A 101 -1.48 -7.95 8.79
N MET A 102 -2.54 -8.71 9.00
CA MET A 102 -2.48 -10.08 9.50
C MET A 102 -1.80 -11.01 8.50
N ILE A 103 -2.14 -10.91 7.21
CA ILE A 103 -1.49 -11.65 6.12
C ILE A 103 0.01 -11.32 6.08
N ASN A 104 0.37 -10.03 6.19
CA ASN A 104 1.76 -9.60 6.22
C ASN A 104 2.52 -10.15 7.44
N ALA A 105 1.86 -10.35 8.58
CA ALA A 105 2.47 -10.92 9.78
C ALA A 105 2.72 -12.44 9.68
N PHE A 106 1.90 -13.19 8.94
CA PHE A 106 1.99 -14.66 8.88
C PHE A 106 3.08 -15.22 7.95
N GLY A 107 3.61 -14.42 7.02
CA GLY A 107 4.88 -14.73 6.38
C GLY A 107 4.97 -14.43 4.88
N VAL A 108 6.21 -14.18 4.45
CA VAL A 108 6.57 -13.77 3.08
C VAL A 108 6.17 -14.74 1.96
N ARG A 109 5.93 -16.02 2.28
CA ARG A 109 5.49 -17.02 1.28
C ARG A 109 4.05 -16.79 0.82
N LEU A 110 3.15 -16.44 1.74
CA LEU A 110 1.76 -16.13 1.38
C LEU A 110 1.71 -14.86 0.54
N LEU A 111 2.52 -13.85 0.91
CA LEU A 111 2.61 -12.60 0.16
C LEU A 111 3.08 -12.83 -1.28
N SER A 112 4.07 -13.72 -1.50
CA SER A 112 4.55 -13.97 -2.87
C SER A 112 3.51 -14.68 -3.74
N VAL A 113 2.72 -15.60 -3.18
CA VAL A 113 1.63 -16.27 -3.90
C VAL A 113 0.53 -15.28 -4.27
N LEU A 114 0.10 -14.45 -3.31
CA LEU A 114 -0.91 -13.41 -3.54
C LEU A 114 -0.44 -12.41 -4.62
N ASN A 115 0.83 -12.00 -4.58
CA ASN A 115 1.40 -11.11 -5.59
C ASN A 115 1.34 -11.71 -7.00
N ASN A 116 1.70 -12.99 -7.16
CA ASN A 116 1.65 -13.67 -8.45
C ASN A 116 0.21 -13.80 -8.98
N LEU A 117 -0.75 -14.07 -8.09
CA LEU A 117 -2.18 -14.10 -8.44
C LEU A 117 -2.70 -12.71 -8.86
N GLY A 118 -2.25 -11.65 -8.17
CA GLY A 118 -2.56 -10.27 -8.54
C GLY A 118 -2.12 -9.96 -9.96
N VAL A 119 -0.85 -10.24 -10.29
CA VAL A 119 -0.31 -10.05 -11.65
C VAL A 119 -1.08 -10.88 -12.68
N ALA A 120 -1.40 -12.15 -12.38
CA ALA A 120 -2.20 -12.98 -13.28
C ALA A 120 -3.59 -12.38 -13.53
N THR A 121 -4.21 -11.81 -12.50
CA THR A 121 -5.53 -11.15 -12.61
C THR A 121 -5.43 -9.86 -13.43
N GLU A 122 -4.38 -9.05 -13.25
CA GLU A 122 -4.13 -7.85 -14.05
C GLU A 122 -3.98 -8.17 -15.53
N ILE A 123 -3.23 -9.24 -15.87
CA ILE A 123 -3.05 -9.68 -17.26
C ILE A 123 -4.38 -10.13 -17.89
N VAL A 124 -5.27 -10.76 -17.12
CA VAL A 124 -6.58 -11.21 -17.62
C VAL A 124 -7.57 -10.05 -17.74
N GLY A 125 -7.45 -9.04 -16.87
CA GLY A 125 -8.34 -7.88 -16.84
C GLY A 125 -8.02 -6.78 -17.86
N MET A 126 -6.79 -6.76 -18.40
CA MET A 126 -6.38 -5.90 -19.52
C MET A 126 -6.81 -6.47 -20.87
#